data_AF-A0A956YQP1-F1
#
_entry.id   AF-A0A956YQP1-F1
#
_cell.length_a   1.000
_cell.length_b   1.000
_cell.length_c   1.000
_cell.angle_alpha   90.00
_cell.angle_beta   90.00
_cell.angle_gamma   90.00
#
_symmetry.space_group_name_H-M   'P 1'
#
loop_
_entity.id
_entity.type
_entity.pdbx_description
1 polymer ?
#
loop_
_entity_poly.entity_id
_entity_poly.type
_entity_poly.pdbx_seq_one_letter_code
_entity_poly.pdbx_strand_id
1 'polypeptide(L)'
;MKTFKYIWIVGLTVTFLLVAIPVIIWIPNEPPKLDDPWKNVDDPIPHTDHVDLIEGPLETGPEVTAVCLECHEDAGHEMIQTVHFTWESEPVLLPGRDEPVTIGKANQINNFCIGIQGNEPGCTRCHAGYGWEDETYDFSNEQNVDCLVCHADTGLYTKSTAGRPAEGVDLVAAAQSVASPTRQNCGSCHFNGGGGNAVKHGDLDETLYFPSEDIDVHMGRYDFQCVTCHKTDDHQIQGRSISVSVDNENRLTCTDCHSNDLHEDDRINDHLDTVACQTCHIPEGAVRDATKMDWDWSTAGNPDIPEDPHVYLQIKGSFVYEQGFMPDYIWYNGTADRYILGDVIDPTQVTPINLPLGNIDDPNSLIWPFKVHRGNQIYDSEYNYLLQPKTVGEGGFWTEFDWGLAAELGAQETGMLFSGNYGFAETDMYWNLSHMVQPKENALQCYDCHGENGRMDWEALGYYGDPMEWGGRDQFTTASQD
;
A
#
# COMPACT_ATOMS: atom_id res chain seq x y z
N MET A 1 -8.46 -65.21 -55.59
CA MET A 1 -8.52 -64.23 -54.47
C MET A 1 -7.35 -64.50 -53.55
N LYS A 2 -6.33 -63.63 -53.54
CA LYS A 2 -5.17 -63.78 -52.66
C LYS A 2 -5.61 -63.45 -51.23
N THR A 3 -5.51 -64.42 -50.33
CA THR A 3 -5.79 -64.26 -48.91
C THR A 3 -4.80 -63.26 -48.31
N PHE A 4 -5.32 -62.09 -47.93
CA PHE A 4 -4.57 -60.99 -47.30
C PHE A 4 -4.16 -61.40 -45.88
N LYS A 5 -3.07 -62.19 -45.76
CA LYS A 5 -2.55 -62.78 -44.52
C LYS A 5 -2.07 -61.77 -43.46
N TYR A 6 -2.14 -60.48 -43.73
CA TYR A 6 -1.59 -59.41 -42.89
C TYR A 6 -2.61 -58.34 -42.48
N ILE A 7 -3.91 -58.55 -42.71
CA ILE A 7 -4.99 -57.61 -42.29
C ILE A 7 -4.94 -57.31 -40.79
N TRP A 8 -4.60 -58.30 -39.96
CA TRP A 8 -4.49 -58.11 -38.52
C TRP A 8 -3.33 -57.17 -38.15
N ILE A 9 -2.23 -57.16 -38.91
CA ILE A 9 -1.12 -56.23 -38.69
C ILE A 9 -1.56 -54.79 -38.98
N VAL A 10 -2.27 -54.58 -40.08
CA VAL A 10 -2.80 -53.26 -40.44
C VAL A 10 -3.77 -52.76 -39.36
N GLY A 11 -4.67 -53.62 -38.86
CA GLY A 11 -5.57 -53.28 -37.77
C GLY A 11 -4.83 -52.90 -36.49
N LEU A 12 -3.82 -53.69 -36.10
CA LEU A 12 -3.01 -53.43 -34.90
C LEU A 12 -2.21 -52.12 -35.02
N THR A 13 -1.67 -51.82 -36.20
CA THR A 13 -0.96 -50.56 -36.46
C THR A 13 -1.91 -49.37 -36.39
N VAL A 14 -3.12 -49.47 -36.96
CA VAL A 14 -4.12 -48.39 -36.90
C VAL A 14 -4.58 -48.15 -35.46
N THR A 15 -4.87 -49.21 -34.70
CA THR A 15 -5.25 -49.06 -33.29
C THR A 15 -4.11 -48.49 -32.45
N PHE A 16 -2.87 -48.94 -32.68
CA PHE A 16 -1.70 -48.38 -31.99
C PHE A 16 -1.54 -46.89 -32.31
N LEU A 17 -1.69 -46.48 -33.58
CA LEU A 17 -1.62 -45.07 -33.97
C LEU A 17 -2.77 -44.24 -33.38
N LEU A 18 -3.98 -44.79 -33.32
CA LEU A 18 -5.13 -44.12 -32.71
C LEU A 18 -4.99 -43.90 -31.20
N VAL A 19 -4.15 -44.68 -30.51
CA VAL A 19 -3.85 -44.51 -29.08
C VAL A 19 -2.58 -43.70 -28.88
N ALA A 20 -1.51 -44.03 -29.61
CA ALA A 20 -0.20 -43.41 -29.47
C ALA A 20 -0.18 -41.97 -29.98
N ILE A 21 -0.93 -41.62 -31.03
CA ILE A 21 -0.93 -40.24 -31.56
C ILE A 21 -1.57 -39.28 -30.55
N PRO A 22 -2.77 -39.52 -29.98
CA PRO A 22 -3.30 -38.68 -28.91
C PRO A 22 -2.38 -38.65 -27.70
N VAL A 23 -1.82 -39.79 -27.29
CA VAL A 23 -0.87 -39.83 -26.16
C VAL A 23 0.37 -39.00 -26.47
N ILE A 24 0.95 -39.05 -27.67
CA ILE A 24 2.13 -38.23 -28.03
C ILE A 24 1.79 -36.74 -28.18
N ILE A 25 0.57 -36.41 -28.65
CA ILE A 25 0.08 -35.03 -28.73
C ILE A 25 -0.19 -34.46 -27.33
N TRP A 26 -0.63 -35.29 -26.39
CA TRP A 26 -1.00 -34.91 -25.02
C TRP A 26 0.07 -35.25 -23.97
N ILE A 27 1.22 -35.80 -24.36
CA ILE A 27 2.40 -35.88 -23.49
C ILE A 27 2.96 -34.46 -23.43
N PRO A 28 2.99 -33.82 -22.26
CA PRO A 28 3.63 -32.51 -22.12
C PRO A 28 5.09 -32.63 -22.55
N ASN A 29 5.43 -31.99 -23.68
CA ASN A 29 6.77 -32.00 -24.27
C ASN A 29 7.64 -30.85 -23.76
N GLU A 30 7.10 -29.97 -22.93
CA GLU A 30 7.88 -28.91 -22.31
C GLU A 30 8.34 -29.39 -20.93
N PRO A 31 9.66 -29.47 -20.67
CA PRO A 31 10.12 -29.59 -19.29
C PRO A 31 9.57 -28.40 -18.51
N PRO A 32 9.19 -28.57 -17.22
CA PRO A 32 8.76 -27.46 -16.40
C PRO A 32 9.81 -26.36 -16.50
N LYS A 33 9.38 -25.14 -16.87
CA LYS A 33 10.28 -24.00 -16.91
C LYS A 33 10.78 -23.81 -15.49
N LEU A 34 12.08 -24.07 -15.28
CA LEU A 34 12.75 -23.72 -14.03
C LEU A 34 12.73 -22.19 -13.96
N ASP A 35 11.80 -21.67 -13.18
CA ASP A 35 11.81 -20.27 -12.77
C ASP A 35 13.08 -20.02 -11.93
N ASP A 36 13.74 -18.91 -12.22
CA ASP A 36 14.93 -18.47 -11.49
C ASP A 36 14.70 -17.01 -11.09
N PRO A 37 13.95 -16.77 -9.99
CA PRO A 37 13.56 -15.43 -9.60
C PRO A 37 14.75 -14.53 -9.29
N TRP A 38 15.89 -15.13 -8.91
CA TRP A 38 17.13 -14.43 -8.62
C TRP A 38 17.74 -13.72 -9.83
N LYS A 39 17.38 -14.09 -11.06
CA LYS A 39 17.83 -13.36 -12.26
C LYS A 39 17.28 -11.95 -12.36
N ASN A 40 16.18 -11.68 -11.65
CA ASN A 40 15.51 -10.38 -11.65
C ASN A 40 15.85 -9.56 -10.40
N VAL A 41 16.71 -10.07 -9.52
CA VAL A 41 17.20 -9.37 -8.34
C VAL A 41 18.54 -8.71 -8.68
N ASP A 42 18.64 -7.40 -8.49
CA ASP A 42 19.85 -6.65 -8.82
C ASP A 42 20.97 -6.89 -7.80
N ASP A 43 22.22 -6.84 -8.26
CA ASP A 43 23.38 -6.95 -7.39
C ASP A 43 23.45 -5.72 -6.45
N PRO A 44 23.84 -5.89 -5.18
CA PRO A 44 24.00 -4.76 -4.27
C PRO A 44 25.03 -3.74 -4.77
N ILE A 45 24.68 -2.46 -4.68
CA ILE A 45 25.61 -1.36 -4.99
C ILE A 45 26.76 -1.37 -3.98
N PRO A 46 28.04 -1.32 -4.42
CA PRO A 46 29.18 -1.23 -3.51
C PRO A 46 29.10 0.00 -2.62
N HIS A 47 29.23 -0.20 -1.30
CA HIS A 47 29.25 0.88 -0.32
C HIS A 47 30.58 1.63 -0.32
N THR A 48 30.52 2.96 -0.26
CA THR A 48 31.65 3.86 -0.01
C THR A 48 31.61 4.32 1.44
N ASP A 49 32.73 4.22 2.15
CA ASP A 49 32.84 4.70 3.53
C ASP A 49 32.93 6.24 3.57
N HIS A 50 32.08 6.87 4.39
CA HIS A 50 31.95 8.32 4.49
C HIS A 50 32.69 8.91 5.70
N VAL A 51 33.28 8.10 6.58
CA VAL A 51 33.92 8.56 7.83
C VAL A 51 35.00 9.62 7.58
N ASP A 52 35.84 9.42 6.56
CA ASP A 52 36.91 10.34 6.20
C ASP A 52 36.48 11.45 5.20
N LEU A 53 35.23 11.41 4.74
CA LEU A 53 34.68 12.34 3.74
C LEU A 53 33.81 13.44 4.34
N ILE A 54 33.22 13.16 5.51
CA ILE A 54 32.35 14.11 6.20
C ILE A 54 33.08 14.71 7.40
N GLU A 55 33.39 16.01 7.29
CA GLU A 55 33.99 16.80 8.36
C GLU A 55 32.95 17.71 9.03
N GLY A 56 33.06 17.89 10.35
CA GLY A 56 32.18 18.75 11.15
C GLY A 56 32.74 20.15 11.43
N PRO A 57 31.98 21.00 12.13
CA PRO A 57 30.65 20.73 12.69
C PRO A 57 29.52 20.85 11.66
N LEU A 58 28.45 20.07 11.88
CA LEU A 58 27.17 20.16 11.17
C LEU A 58 26.08 20.37 12.23
N GLU A 59 25.37 21.49 12.17
CA GLU A 59 24.41 21.91 13.21
C GLU A 59 22.96 21.71 12.75
N THR A 60 22.71 21.67 11.45
CA THR A 60 21.37 21.51 10.88
C THR A 60 21.31 20.45 9.79
N GLY A 61 20.13 19.87 9.58
CA GLY A 61 19.87 18.94 8.48
C GLY A 61 20.27 19.50 7.10
N PRO A 62 19.84 20.73 6.73
CA PRO A 62 20.23 21.33 5.46
C PRO A 62 21.74 21.54 5.26
N GLU A 63 22.51 21.78 6.33
CA GLU A 63 23.98 21.82 6.26
C GLU A 63 24.56 20.46 5.90
N VAL A 64 24.01 19.37 6.44
CA VAL A 64 24.39 18.01 6.05
C VAL A 64 24.10 17.78 4.57
N THR A 65 22.89 18.09 4.12
CA THR A 65 22.49 17.93 2.72
C THR A 65 23.38 18.74 1.78
N ALA A 66 23.72 19.98 2.14
CA ALA A 66 24.65 20.80 1.36
C ALA A 66 26.02 20.11 1.15
N VAL A 67 26.56 19.45 2.18
CA VAL A 67 27.80 18.65 2.07
C VAL A 67 27.60 17.42 1.18
N CYS A 68 26.48 16.70 1.32
CA CYS A 68 26.17 15.54 0.47
C CYS A 68 26.14 15.93 -1.02
N LEU A 69 25.54 17.08 -1.35
CA LEU A 69 25.39 17.57 -2.72
C LEU A 69 26.73 18.00 -3.37
N GLU A 70 27.82 18.12 -2.62
CA GLU A 70 29.15 18.36 -3.20
C GLU A 70 29.67 17.16 -4.01
N CYS A 71 29.20 15.95 -3.70
CA CYS A 71 29.55 14.71 -4.41
C CYS A 71 28.35 14.07 -5.12
N HIS A 72 27.13 14.34 -4.66
CA HIS A 72 25.88 13.81 -5.19
C HIS A 72 25.02 14.91 -5.82
N GLU A 73 25.60 15.63 -6.79
CA GLU A 73 25.02 16.85 -7.38
C GLU A 73 23.59 16.64 -7.92
N ASP A 74 23.29 15.48 -8.49
CA ASP A 74 21.97 15.18 -9.07
C ASP A 74 20.96 14.64 -8.04
N ALA A 75 21.41 14.10 -6.91
CA ALA A 75 20.53 13.40 -5.95
C ALA A 75 19.48 14.33 -5.32
N GLY A 76 19.85 15.58 -5.05
CA GLY A 76 18.90 16.59 -4.57
C GLY A 76 17.82 16.86 -5.61
N HIS A 77 18.23 17.09 -6.87
CA HIS A 77 17.33 17.33 -7.99
C HIS A 77 16.38 16.16 -8.27
N GLU A 78 16.91 14.94 -8.24
CA GLU A 78 16.16 13.69 -8.40
C GLU A 78 15.09 13.56 -7.31
N MET A 79 15.48 13.71 -6.04
CA MET A 79 14.58 13.55 -4.90
C MET A 79 13.43 14.56 -4.89
N ILE A 80 13.68 15.84 -5.20
CA ILE A 80 12.62 16.87 -5.15
C ILE A 80 11.53 16.66 -6.21
N GLN A 81 11.76 15.81 -7.21
CA GLN A 81 10.78 15.43 -8.23
C GLN A 81 9.96 14.19 -7.83
N THR A 82 10.29 13.54 -6.72
CA THR A 82 9.61 12.33 -6.26
C THR A 82 8.42 12.65 -5.38
N VAL A 83 7.44 11.74 -5.36
CA VAL A 83 6.32 11.78 -4.41
C VAL A 83 6.74 11.66 -2.95
N HIS A 84 7.96 11.19 -2.66
CA HIS A 84 8.49 11.15 -1.28
C HIS A 84 8.82 12.55 -0.75
N PHE A 85 9.14 13.49 -1.65
CA PHE A 85 9.42 14.88 -1.32
C PHE A 85 8.22 15.80 -1.59
N THR A 86 7.55 15.69 -2.73
CA THR A 86 6.39 16.57 -3.02
C THR A 86 5.15 16.19 -2.21
N TRP A 87 5.02 14.92 -1.82
CA TRP A 87 3.77 14.33 -1.31
C TRP A 87 2.56 14.55 -2.23
N GLU A 88 2.81 14.82 -3.50
CA GLU A 88 1.83 15.17 -4.51
C GLU A 88 2.22 14.52 -5.84
N SER A 89 1.23 13.97 -6.53
CA SER A 89 1.38 13.39 -7.86
C SER A 89 1.28 14.46 -8.95
N GLU A 90 1.77 14.11 -10.14
CA GLU A 90 1.37 14.79 -11.36
C GLU A 90 -0.16 14.80 -11.53
N PRO A 91 -0.74 15.79 -12.25
CA PRO A 91 -2.18 15.86 -12.46
C PRO A 91 -2.74 14.58 -13.11
N VAL A 92 -3.76 13.99 -12.48
CA VAL A 92 -4.46 12.78 -12.93
C VAL A 92 -5.94 13.06 -13.19
N LEU A 93 -6.52 12.40 -14.19
CA LEU A 93 -7.94 12.49 -14.47
C LEU A 93 -8.69 11.38 -13.73
N LEU A 94 -9.54 11.75 -12.78
CA LEU A 94 -10.38 10.80 -12.05
C LEU A 94 -11.69 10.50 -12.79
N PRO A 95 -12.28 9.29 -12.61
CA PRO A 95 -13.61 8.99 -13.12
C PRO A 95 -14.63 10.07 -12.74
N GLY A 96 -15.44 10.49 -13.71
CA GLY A 96 -16.50 11.48 -13.48
C GLY A 96 -16.05 12.94 -13.36
N ARG A 97 -14.75 13.25 -13.51
CA ARG A 97 -14.25 14.63 -13.55
C ARG A 97 -13.92 15.06 -14.98
N ASP A 98 -14.16 16.33 -15.28
CA ASP A 98 -13.85 16.94 -16.59
C ASP A 98 -12.41 17.46 -16.68
N GLU A 99 -11.79 17.78 -15.53
CA GLU A 99 -10.45 18.36 -15.44
C GLU A 99 -9.56 17.51 -14.52
N PRO A 100 -8.25 17.44 -14.80
CA PRO A 100 -7.32 16.70 -13.97
C PRO A 100 -7.13 17.38 -12.61
N VAL A 101 -6.83 16.58 -11.59
CA VAL A 101 -6.53 17.01 -10.22
C VAL A 101 -5.20 16.40 -9.79
N THR A 102 -4.47 17.08 -8.92
CA THR A 102 -3.34 16.45 -8.24
C THR A 102 -3.84 15.64 -7.06
N ILE A 103 -3.14 14.56 -6.75
CA ILE A 103 -3.47 13.70 -5.62
C ILE A 103 -2.21 13.40 -4.80
N GLY A 104 -2.29 13.33 -3.49
CA GLY A 104 -1.21 12.82 -2.65
C GLY A 104 -1.40 13.22 -1.19
N LYS A 105 -0.47 12.81 -0.33
CA LYS A 105 -0.57 13.11 1.11
C LYS A 105 -0.63 14.61 1.41
N ALA A 106 -0.12 15.47 0.52
CA ALA A 106 -0.15 16.93 0.64
C ALA A 106 -1.58 17.51 0.59
N ASN A 107 -2.49 16.89 -0.18
CA ASN A 107 -3.79 17.47 -0.51
C ASN A 107 -4.98 16.50 -0.35
N GLN A 108 -4.74 15.27 0.08
CA GLN A 108 -5.76 14.25 0.28
C GLN A 108 -6.21 14.12 1.73
N ILE A 109 -7.48 13.76 1.88
CA ILE A 109 -8.03 13.25 3.14
C ILE A 109 -7.86 11.73 3.24
N ASN A 110 -7.72 11.21 4.45
CA ASN A 110 -7.88 9.81 4.82
C ASN A 110 -8.87 9.70 5.99
N ASN A 111 -9.24 8.49 6.39
CA ASN A 111 -10.09 8.26 7.56
C ASN A 111 -9.31 7.85 8.83
N PHE A 112 -8.01 8.18 8.90
CA PHE A 112 -7.17 8.06 10.10
C PHE A 112 -7.02 9.42 10.78
N CYS A 113 -5.92 10.13 10.50
CA CYS A 113 -5.63 11.47 11.02
C CYS A 113 -6.28 12.58 10.18
N ILE A 114 -7.15 12.22 9.24
CA ILE A 114 -7.91 13.12 8.38
C ILE A 114 -7.04 13.77 7.31
N GLY A 115 -6.23 14.78 7.61
CA GLY A 115 -5.40 15.43 6.58
C GLY A 115 -4.33 16.35 7.11
N ILE A 116 -3.41 16.75 6.23
CA ILE A 116 -2.14 17.39 6.61
C ILE A 116 -2.24 18.92 6.73
N GLN A 117 -3.01 19.61 5.90
CA GLN A 117 -2.97 21.08 5.84
C GLN A 117 -3.43 21.68 7.18
N GLY A 118 -2.59 22.53 7.78
CA GLY A 118 -2.73 23.05 9.13
C GLY A 118 -2.25 22.11 10.26
N ASN A 119 -1.83 20.89 9.94
CA ASN A 119 -1.34 19.85 10.84
C ASN A 119 0.10 19.39 10.49
N GLU A 120 0.76 20.07 9.55
CA GLU A 120 2.05 19.71 8.94
C GLU A 120 3.10 19.32 9.99
N PRO A 121 3.36 20.11 11.06
CA PRO A 121 4.46 19.82 11.97
C PRO A 121 4.39 18.43 12.63
N GLY A 122 3.18 17.91 12.86
CA GLY A 122 2.95 16.57 13.42
C GLY A 122 3.04 15.44 12.38
N CYS A 123 2.80 15.76 11.11
CA CYS A 123 2.76 14.81 10.00
C CYS A 123 4.11 14.68 9.29
N THR A 124 4.82 15.79 9.10
CA THR A 124 6.07 15.90 8.32
C THR A 124 7.30 15.42 9.07
N ARG A 125 7.15 14.91 10.30
CA ARG A 125 8.15 14.01 10.91
C ARG A 125 8.49 12.80 10.02
N CYS A 126 7.58 12.40 9.14
CA CYS A 126 7.76 11.33 8.17
C CYS A 126 7.97 11.83 6.73
N HIS A 127 8.19 13.14 6.53
CA HIS A 127 8.51 13.71 5.22
C HIS A 127 10.00 13.55 4.94
N ALA A 128 10.37 13.33 3.67
CA ALA A 128 11.76 13.18 3.24
C ALA A 128 12.50 14.54 3.12
N GLY A 129 12.14 15.50 3.97
CA GLY A 129 12.74 16.82 4.02
C GLY A 129 12.72 17.47 5.41
N TYR A 130 13.29 18.66 5.46
CA TYR A 130 13.53 19.43 6.68
C TYR A 130 12.70 20.71 6.74
N GLY A 131 11.84 20.85 7.75
CA GLY A 131 11.21 22.13 8.11
C GLY A 131 9.90 22.43 7.38
N TRP A 132 9.19 21.42 6.86
CA TRP A 132 7.84 21.62 6.35
C TRP A 132 6.85 21.80 7.51
N GLU A 133 6.63 23.07 7.87
CA GLU A 133 5.80 23.51 8.99
C GLU A 133 4.43 24.06 8.55
N ASP A 134 4.34 24.59 7.33
CA ASP A 134 3.15 25.22 6.75
C ASP A 134 3.28 25.36 5.21
N GLU A 135 2.35 26.08 4.58
CA GLU A 135 2.31 26.37 3.14
C GLU A 135 3.51 27.16 2.60
N THR A 136 4.34 27.77 3.45
CA THR A 136 5.50 28.57 3.03
C THR A 136 6.75 27.74 2.74
N TYR A 137 6.66 26.42 2.87
CA TYR A 137 7.75 25.49 2.60
C TYR A 137 8.26 25.57 1.16
N ASP A 138 9.57 25.69 0.99
CA ASP A 138 10.21 25.76 -0.32
C ASP A 138 10.56 24.37 -0.84
N PHE A 139 9.68 23.82 -1.67
CA PHE A 139 9.88 22.54 -2.37
C PHE A 139 10.93 22.62 -3.49
N SER A 140 11.44 23.80 -3.85
CA SER A 140 12.48 23.94 -4.88
C SER A 140 13.89 23.93 -4.31
N ASN A 141 14.04 24.06 -2.99
CA ASN A 141 15.35 24.05 -2.35
C ASN A 141 15.83 22.62 -2.09
N GLU A 142 16.77 22.15 -2.90
CA GLU A 142 17.39 20.82 -2.78
C GLU A 142 18.06 20.58 -1.41
N GLN A 143 18.53 21.63 -0.73
CA GLN A 143 19.08 21.49 0.63
C GLN A 143 18.03 21.12 1.68
N ASN A 144 16.74 21.25 1.36
CA ASN A 144 15.68 20.81 2.24
C ASN A 144 15.45 19.29 2.17
N VAL A 145 16.06 18.55 1.25
CA VAL A 145 15.99 17.08 1.19
C VAL A 145 16.68 16.48 2.41
N ASP A 146 16.04 15.51 3.06
CA ASP A 146 16.63 14.74 4.16
C ASP A 146 17.30 13.47 3.61
N CYS A 147 18.60 13.55 3.34
CA CYS A 147 19.36 12.38 2.88
C CYS A 147 19.52 11.32 3.99
N LEU A 148 19.50 11.72 5.27
CA LEU A 148 19.81 10.86 6.39
C LEU A 148 18.67 9.89 6.73
N VAL A 149 17.41 10.28 6.55
CA VAL A 149 16.25 9.44 6.92
C VAL A 149 16.27 8.07 6.22
N CYS A 150 16.74 8.04 4.96
CA CYS A 150 16.82 6.82 4.17
C CYS A 150 18.17 6.10 4.30
N HIS A 151 19.26 6.83 4.57
CA HIS A 151 20.61 6.29 4.44
C HIS A 151 21.39 6.14 5.74
N ALA A 152 21.13 6.95 6.75
CA ALA A 152 21.89 6.90 8.01
C ALA A 152 21.52 5.68 8.87
N ASP A 153 22.41 5.29 9.78
CA ASP A 153 22.08 4.35 10.84
C ASP A 153 20.95 4.92 11.70
N THR A 154 19.84 4.18 11.79
CA THR A 154 18.63 4.56 12.54
C THR A 154 18.88 4.66 14.06
N GLY A 155 19.96 4.06 14.56
CA GLY A 155 20.43 4.23 15.93
C GLY A 155 21.14 5.57 16.19
N LEU A 156 21.58 6.27 15.13
CA LEU A 156 22.27 7.56 15.21
C LEU A 156 21.39 8.72 14.73
N TYR A 157 20.40 8.45 13.88
CA TYR A 157 19.55 9.46 13.28
C TYR A 157 18.07 9.24 13.58
N THR A 158 17.40 10.30 14.05
CA THR A 158 15.95 10.30 14.23
C THR A 158 15.39 11.70 14.02
N LYS A 159 14.17 11.76 13.50
CA LYS A 159 13.45 12.99 13.19
C LYS A 159 12.54 13.41 14.34
N SER A 160 12.30 14.70 14.43
CA SER A 160 11.35 15.35 15.32
C SER A 160 10.28 16.08 14.51
N THR A 161 9.59 17.02 15.16
CA THR A 161 8.58 17.89 14.55
C THR A 161 9.10 18.54 13.26
N ALA A 162 8.21 18.69 12.28
CA ALA A 162 8.51 19.29 10.98
C ALA A 162 9.64 18.58 10.19
N GLY A 163 9.93 17.34 10.53
CA GLY A 163 10.99 16.56 9.90
C GLY A 163 12.41 16.98 10.28
N ARG A 164 12.59 17.90 11.24
CA ARG A 164 13.92 18.33 11.70
C ARG A 164 14.62 17.22 12.48
N PRO A 165 15.97 17.12 12.45
CA PRO A 165 16.68 16.19 13.33
C PRO A 165 16.30 16.42 14.80
N ALA A 166 16.16 15.35 15.58
CA ALA A 166 15.86 15.47 17.01
C ALA A 166 17.02 16.10 17.79
N GLU A 167 16.70 16.73 18.92
CA GLU A 167 17.70 17.29 19.82
C GLU A 167 18.68 16.21 20.31
N GLY A 168 19.98 16.50 20.23
CA GLY A 168 21.04 15.58 20.67
C GLY A 168 21.53 14.58 19.61
N VAL A 169 20.96 14.59 18.40
CA VAL A 169 21.53 13.86 17.26
C VAL A 169 22.90 14.43 16.90
N ASP A 170 23.91 13.57 16.84
CA ASP A 170 25.22 13.92 16.28
C ASP A 170 25.14 13.79 14.75
N LEU A 171 24.94 14.92 14.07
CA LEU A 171 24.75 14.94 12.62
C LEU A 171 26.00 14.51 11.84
N VAL A 172 27.20 14.71 12.39
CA VAL A 172 28.43 14.23 11.76
C VAL A 172 28.47 12.72 11.83
N ALA A 173 28.21 12.13 13.01
CA ALA A 173 28.17 10.68 13.15
C ALA A 173 27.07 10.04 12.29
N ALA A 174 25.89 10.65 12.22
CA ALA A 174 24.81 10.20 11.35
C ALA A 174 25.20 10.24 9.86
N ALA A 175 25.77 11.35 9.39
CA ALA A 175 26.23 11.49 8.01
C ALA A 175 27.40 10.55 7.65
N GLN A 176 28.30 10.26 8.59
CA GLN A 176 29.37 9.26 8.39
C GLN A 176 28.86 7.82 8.31
N SER A 177 27.66 7.55 8.85
CA SER A 177 27.06 6.21 8.88
C SER A 177 26.25 5.84 7.64
N VAL A 178 26.12 6.75 6.66
CA VAL A 178 25.21 6.57 5.52
C VAL A 178 25.56 5.34 4.68
N ALA A 179 24.55 4.55 4.33
CA ALA A 179 24.68 3.34 3.54
C ALA A 179 23.43 3.08 2.67
N SER A 180 23.40 1.95 1.97
CA SER A 180 22.18 1.51 1.27
C SER A 180 21.02 1.33 2.27
N PRO A 181 19.80 1.81 1.95
CA PRO A 181 18.68 1.76 2.87
C PRO A 181 18.34 0.33 3.31
N THR A 182 18.04 0.19 4.60
CA THR A 182 17.52 -1.05 5.17
C THR A 182 16.02 -0.96 5.45
N ARG A 183 15.38 -2.07 5.80
CA ARG A 183 13.98 -2.09 6.27
C ARG A 183 13.73 -1.13 7.45
N GLN A 184 14.75 -0.87 8.28
CA GLN A 184 14.62 0.07 9.39
C GLN A 184 14.47 1.52 8.93
N ASN A 185 15.21 1.91 7.89
CA ASN A 185 15.13 3.25 7.32
C ASN A 185 13.73 3.51 6.77
N CYS A 186 13.22 2.61 5.93
CA CYS A 186 11.87 2.70 5.36
C CYS A 186 10.78 2.61 6.46
N GLY A 187 10.94 1.67 7.38
CA GLY A 187 9.96 1.38 8.43
C GLY A 187 9.79 2.50 9.45
N SER A 188 10.78 3.39 9.59
CA SER A 188 10.70 4.60 10.43
C SER A 188 9.44 5.44 10.12
N CYS A 189 8.99 5.42 8.86
CA CYS A 189 7.79 6.10 8.39
C CYS A 189 6.68 5.12 7.99
N HIS A 190 7.02 4.01 7.32
CA HIS A 190 6.03 3.13 6.73
C HIS A 190 5.34 2.20 7.74
N PHE A 191 6.01 1.85 8.85
CA PHE A 191 5.45 0.97 9.89
C PHE A 191 4.66 1.75 10.95
N ASN A 192 4.97 3.03 11.12
CA ASN A 192 4.44 3.90 12.17
C ASN A 192 3.33 4.89 11.70
N GLY A 193 2.76 4.66 10.51
CA GLY A 193 1.72 5.51 9.94
C GLY A 193 0.41 5.51 10.76
N GLY A 194 -0.32 6.63 10.80
CA GLY A 194 -1.58 6.73 11.57
C GLY A 194 -1.40 6.97 13.07
N GLY A 195 -0.17 7.22 13.52
CA GLY A 195 0.15 7.61 14.89
C GLY A 195 0.80 6.53 15.75
N GLY A 196 1.23 5.41 15.15
CA GLY A 196 1.99 4.35 15.83
C GLY A 196 2.19 3.12 14.95
N ASN A 197 2.97 2.16 15.45
CA ASN A 197 3.24 0.87 14.80
C ASN A 197 1.93 0.14 14.44
N ALA A 198 1.90 -0.49 13.27
CA ALA A 198 0.81 -1.34 12.78
C ALA A 198 -0.57 -0.66 12.67
N VAL A 199 -0.70 0.66 12.90
CA VAL A 199 -2.02 1.31 12.92
C VAL A 199 -2.66 1.33 11.52
N LYS A 200 -1.88 1.71 10.51
CA LYS A 200 -2.39 2.07 9.19
C LYS A 200 -2.37 0.92 8.18
N HIS A 201 -1.19 0.40 7.84
CA HIS A 201 -1.08 -0.77 6.96
C HIS A 201 -1.46 -2.04 7.73
N GLY A 202 -2.11 -2.98 7.06
CA GLY A 202 -2.40 -4.31 7.64
C GLY A 202 -1.26 -5.31 7.44
N ASP A 203 -0.23 -4.95 6.68
CA ASP A 203 0.86 -5.84 6.25
C ASP A 203 2.25 -5.21 6.43
N LEU A 204 2.35 -4.07 7.14
CA LEU A 204 3.61 -3.40 7.41
C LEU A 204 3.68 -2.92 8.86
N ASP A 205 4.52 -3.58 9.66
CA ASP A 205 4.77 -3.29 11.07
C ASP A 205 6.23 -3.56 11.47
N GLU A 206 6.61 -3.18 12.70
CA GLU A 206 7.98 -3.26 13.22
C GLU A 206 8.55 -4.69 13.31
N THR A 207 7.72 -5.74 13.28
CA THR A 207 8.20 -7.12 13.17
C THR A 207 8.93 -7.40 11.86
N LEU A 208 8.73 -6.56 10.84
CA LEU A 208 9.44 -6.61 9.56
C LEU A 208 10.85 -6.01 9.59
N TYR A 209 11.33 -5.45 10.70
CA TYR A 209 12.75 -5.11 10.81
C TYR A 209 13.63 -6.36 10.72
N PHE A 210 13.24 -7.42 11.42
CA PHE A 210 13.94 -8.70 11.48
C PHE A 210 12.95 -9.87 11.51
N PRO A 211 12.16 -10.06 10.44
CA PRO A 211 11.11 -11.07 10.44
C PRO A 211 11.71 -12.46 10.30
N SER A 212 10.97 -13.47 10.76
CA SER A 212 11.15 -14.85 10.34
C SER A 212 10.29 -15.14 9.11
N GLU A 213 10.52 -16.29 8.46
CA GLU A 213 9.81 -16.67 7.24
C GLU A 213 8.29 -16.84 7.40
N ASP A 214 7.80 -17.05 8.63
CA ASP A 214 6.37 -17.11 8.97
C ASP A 214 5.70 -15.74 9.06
N ILE A 215 6.48 -14.65 9.05
CA ILE A 215 5.93 -13.29 8.93
C ILE A 215 5.96 -12.87 7.47
N ASP A 216 7.13 -12.97 6.81
CA ASP A 216 7.29 -12.71 5.39
C ASP A 216 8.43 -13.56 4.82
N VAL A 217 8.18 -14.31 3.75
CA VAL A 217 9.21 -15.19 3.16
C VAL A 217 10.33 -14.39 2.48
N HIS A 218 10.05 -13.25 1.86
CA HIS A 218 11.05 -12.46 1.13
C HIS A 218 11.99 -11.76 2.11
N MET A 219 11.41 -11.07 3.10
CA MET A 219 12.18 -10.34 4.10
C MET A 219 12.74 -11.27 5.19
N GLY A 220 12.06 -12.37 5.52
CA GLY A 220 12.43 -13.23 6.65
C GLY A 220 13.31 -14.43 6.28
N ARG A 221 13.05 -15.09 5.14
CA ARG A 221 13.90 -16.20 4.67
C ARG A 221 15.10 -15.71 3.87
N TYR A 222 14.88 -14.71 3.03
CA TYR A 222 15.88 -14.23 2.06
C TYR A 222 16.50 -12.88 2.42
N ASP A 223 16.11 -12.28 3.55
CA ASP A 223 16.62 -11.01 4.06
C ASP A 223 16.51 -9.83 3.07
N PHE A 224 15.48 -9.83 2.24
CA PHE A 224 15.26 -8.73 1.28
C PHE A 224 15.09 -7.40 2.02
N GLN A 225 15.85 -6.39 1.59
CA GLN A 225 15.55 -4.99 1.93
C GLN A 225 14.42 -4.49 1.03
N CYS A 226 13.72 -3.41 1.42
CA CYS A 226 12.60 -2.87 0.65
C CYS A 226 13.01 -2.58 -0.81
N VAL A 227 14.19 -1.99 -1.00
CA VAL A 227 14.76 -1.62 -2.31
C VAL A 227 15.13 -2.82 -3.20
N THR A 228 15.10 -4.05 -2.66
CA THR A 228 15.29 -5.28 -3.46
C THR A 228 14.11 -5.48 -4.42
N CYS A 229 12.89 -5.21 -3.94
CA CYS A 229 11.67 -5.26 -4.72
C CYS A 229 11.32 -3.88 -5.29
N HIS A 230 11.35 -2.86 -4.43
CA HIS A 230 11.11 -1.46 -4.80
C HIS A 230 12.35 -0.88 -5.48
N LYS A 231 12.65 -1.39 -6.68
CA LYS A 231 13.77 -0.94 -7.50
C LYS A 231 13.71 0.57 -7.66
N THR A 232 14.86 1.19 -7.56
CA THR A 232 14.97 2.65 -7.52
C THR A 232 16.02 3.08 -8.52
N ASP A 233 15.59 3.85 -9.50
CA ASP A 233 16.45 4.50 -10.49
C ASP A 233 16.27 6.02 -10.33
N ASP A 234 17.37 6.78 -10.28
CA ASP A 234 17.35 8.25 -10.12
C ASP A 234 16.41 8.72 -8.99
N HIS A 235 16.51 8.04 -7.83
CA HIS A 235 15.65 8.18 -6.63
C HIS A 235 14.13 7.98 -6.83
N GLN A 236 13.68 7.56 -8.03
CA GLN A 236 12.30 7.19 -8.30
C GLN A 236 12.03 5.77 -7.82
N ILE A 237 11.54 5.66 -6.58
CA ILE A 237 11.23 4.37 -5.95
C ILE A 237 10.01 3.74 -6.63
N GLN A 238 10.18 2.54 -7.21
CA GLN A 238 9.10 1.77 -7.83
C GLN A 238 8.03 1.37 -6.80
N GLY A 239 6.78 1.29 -7.25
CA GLY A 239 5.65 0.83 -6.44
C GLY A 239 4.60 1.92 -6.23
N ARG A 240 3.33 1.55 -6.38
CA ARG A 240 2.18 2.44 -6.18
C ARG A 240 1.24 1.83 -5.14
N SER A 241 0.89 2.62 -4.13
CA SER A 241 -0.16 2.28 -3.18
C SER A 241 -1.46 2.95 -3.60
N ILE A 242 -2.56 2.19 -3.59
CA ILE A 242 -3.93 2.71 -3.81
C ILE A 242 -4.29 3.87 -2.88
N SER A 243 -3.60 3.97 -1.74
CA SER A 243 -3.84 5.03 -0.77
C SER A 243 -3.35 6.42 -1.22
N VAL A 244 -2.48 6.50 -2.22
CA VAL A 244 -1.89 7.76 -2.71
C VAL A 244 -1.74 7.79 -4.24
N SER A 245 -2.24 6.78 -4.96
CA SER A 245 -2.19 6.67 -6.42
C SER A 245 -3.48 6.06 -6.96
N VAL A 246 -3.83 6.39 -8.19
CA VAL A 246 -5.11 5.98 -8.84
C VAL A 246 -4.91 5.26 -10.16
N ASP A 247 -3.68 5.21 -10.66
CA ASP A 247 -3.27 4.51 -11.87
C ASP A 247 -2.42 3.28 -11.55
N ASN A 248 -2.11 2.52 -12.60
CA ASN A 248 -1.29 1.31 -12.53
C ASN A 248 0.13 1.50 -13.09
N GLU A 249 0.59 2.74 -13.29
CA GLU A 249 1.92 3.02 -13.82
C GLU A 249 2.99 2.86 -12.72
N ASN A 250 4.16 2.32 -13.06
CA ASN A 250 5.24 2.06 -12.10
C ASN A 250 4.84 1.12 -10.94
N ARG A 251 3.88 0.21 -11.19
CA ARG A 251 3.43 -0.78 -10.22
C ARG A 251 4.44 -1.91 -10.07
N LEU A 252 4.56 -2.43 -8.85
CA LEU A 252 5.32 -3.64 -8.55
C LEU A 252 4.41 -4.87 -8.64
N THR A 253 4.90 -5.94 -9.26
CA THR A 253 4.17 -7.19 -9.43
C THR A 253 5.00 -8.40 -9.01
N CYS A 254 4.35 -9.48 -8.58
CA CYS A 254 5.05 -10.74 -8.31
C CYS A 254 5.79 -11.24 -9.56
N THR A 255 5.22 -10.96 -10.73
CA THR A 255 5.75 -11.36 -12.03
C THR A 255 7.03 -10.65 -12.46
N ASP A 256 7.46 -9.62 -11.73
CA ASP A 256 8.77 -9.00 -11.95
C ASP A 256 9.91 -9.96 -11.61
N CYS A 257 9.67 -10.92 -10.70
CA CYS A 257 10.61 -11.99 -10.36
C CYS A 257 10.12 -13.38 -10.78
N HIS A 258 8.81 -13.62 -10.70
CA HIS A 258 8.20 -14.94 -10.81
C HIS A 258 7.53 -15.18 -12.17
N SER A 259 7.58 -16.41 -12.68
CA SER A 259 6.76 -16.80 -13.84
C SER A 259 5.26 -16.80 -13.47
N ASN A 260 4.38 -16.64 -14.46
CA ASN A 260 2.94 -16.93 -14.27
C ASN A 260 2.64 -18.44 -14.29
N ASP A 261 3.55 -19.25 -14.80
CA ASP A 261 3.42 -20.70 -14.87
C ASP A 261 4.43 -21.34 -13.91
N LEU A 262 4.03 -21.45 -12.64
CA LEU A 262 4.91 -21.88 -11.53
C LEU A 262 4.40 -23.08 -10.76
N HIS A 263 3.08 -23.28 -10.75
CA HIS A 263 2.46 -24.29 -9.92
C HIS A 263 2.47 -25.63 -10.67
N GLU A 264 2.77 -26.72 -9.96
CA GLU A 264 2.70 -28.06 -10.53
C GLU A 264 1.27 -28.47 -10.94
N ASP A 265 0.27 -27.83 -10.34
CA ASP A 265 -1.15 -28.02 -10.66
C ASP A 265 -1.59 -26.92 -11.61
N ASP A 266 -1.78 -27.26 -12.89
CA ASP A 266 -2.20 -26.33 -13.94
C ASP A 266 -3.48 -25.56 -13.57
N ARG A 267 -4.37 -26.15 -12.76
CA ARG A 267 -5.58 -25.47 -12.29
C ARG A 267 -5.24 -24.23 -11.47
N ILE A 268 -4.15 -24.23 -10.69
CA ILE A 268 -3.72 -23.06 -9.93
C ILE A 268 -3.17 -21.99 -10.88
N ASN A 269 -2.42 -22.39 -11.92
CA ASN A 269 -1.97 -21.45 -12.93
C ASN A 269 -3.17 -20.80 -13.66
N ASP A 270 -4.22 -21.56 -13.97
CA ASP A 270 -5.46 -21.02 -14.55
C ASP A 270 -6.17 -20.00 -13.63
N HIS A 271 -6.01 -20.08 -12.30
CA HIS A 271 -6.61 -19.09 -11.39
C HIS A 271 -5.96 -17.71 -11.53
N LEU A 272 -4.73 -17.61 -12.03
CA LEU A 272 -4.00 -16.34 -12.11
C LEU A 272 -4.62 -15.35 -13.11
N ASP A 273 -5.51 -15.83 -13.99
CA ASP A 273 -6.33 -14.98 -14.87
C ASP A 273 -7.44 -14.21 -14.11
N THR A 274 -7.71 -14.59 -12.87
CA THR A 274 -8.86 -14.10 -12.07
C THR A 274 -8.47 -13.71 -10.64
N VAL A 275 -7.46 -14.35 -10.06
CA VAL A 275 -7.07 -14.21 -8.65
C VAL A 275 -5.62 -13.73 -8.56
N ALA A 276 -5.40 -12.64 -7.84
CA ALA A 276 -4.05 -12.11 -7.62
C ALA A 276 -3.20 -13.07 -6.76
N CYS A 277 -1.88 -13.12 -7.01
CA CYS A 277 -0.96 -13.95 -6.22
C CYS A 277 -1.09 -13.65 -4.72
N GLN A 278 -1.24 -12.37 -4.37
CA GLN A 278 -1.43 -11.86 -3.01
C GLN A 278 -2.62 -12.53 -2.31
N THR A 279 -3.73 -12.76 -3.02
CA THR A 279 -4.95 -13.36 -2.44
C THR A 279 -4.67 -14.74 -1.84
N CYS A 280 -3.93 -15.58 -2.56
CA CYS A 280 -3.59 -16.91 -2.08
C CYS A 280 -2.41 -16.89 -1.10
N HIS A 281 -1.46 -15.99 -1.29
CA HIS A 281 -0.17 -16.00 -0.58
C HIS A 281 -0.11 -15.08 0.65
N ILE A 282 -1.13 -14.26 0.89
CA ILE A 282 -1.29 -13.40 2.08
C ILE A 282 -2.65 -13.75 2.72
N PRO A 283 -2.75 -14.90 3.41
CA PRO A 283 -4.03 -15.42 3.90
C PRO A 283 -4.61 -14.63 5.09
N GLU A 284 -3.80 -13.83 5.78
CA GLU A 284 -4.20 -13.00 6.91
C GLU A 284 -3.38 -11.70 6.92
N GLY A 285 -4.00 -10.60 7.35
CA GLY A 285 -3.29 -9.37 7.71
C GLY A 285 -3.06 -9.28 9.22
N ALA A 286 -2.18 -8.37 9.64
CA ALA A 286 -1.83 -8.14 11.03
C ALA A 286 -1.33 -9.44 11.71
N VAL A 287 -0.40 -10.15 11.06
CA VAL A 287 0.07 -11.48 11.47
C VAL A 287 0.54 -11.48 12.92
N ARG A 288 1.26 -10.43 13.35
CA ARG A 288 1.87 -10.35 14.69
C ARG A 288 1.40 -9.18 15.54
N ASP A 289 1.21 -8.00 14.95
CA ASP A 289 0.74 -6.82 15.66
C ASP A 289 -0.65 -6.43 15.16
N ALA A 290 -1.56 -6.11 16.09
CA ALA A 290 -2.92 -5.74 15.74
C ALA A 290 -2.95 -4.40 15.00
N THR A 291 -3.80 -4.31 13.98
CA THR A 291 -4.01 -3.09 13.20
C THR A 291 -5.35 -2.45 13.52
N LYS A 292 -5.45 -1.12 13.40
CA LYS A 292 -6.72 -0.42 13.59
C LYS A 292 -7.63 -0.71 12.40
N MET A 293 -8.82 -1.23 12.65
CA MET A 293 -9.85 -1.53 11.67
C MET A 293 -10.97 -0.49 11.64
N ASP A 294 -11.19 0.18 12.77
CA ASP A 294 -12.20 1.23 12.91
C ASP A 294 -11.66 2.42 13.70
N TRP A 295 -12.01 3.62 13.27
CA TRP A 295 -11.77 4.86 14.00
C TRP A 295 -12.99 5.77 13.99
N ASP A 296 -13.69 5.83 15.12
CA ASP A 296 -14.84 6.71 15.33
C ASP A 296 -14.43 8.02 16.03
N TRP A 297 -14.27 9.09 15.26
CA TRP A 297 -13.97 10.42 15.79
C TRP A 297 -15.17 11.08 16.50
N SER A 298 -16.40 10.60 16.28
CA SER A 298 -17.60 11.21 16.86
C SER A 298 -17.68 11.10 18.39
N THR A 299 -16.94 10.15 18.96
CA THR A 299 -16.85 9.96 20.41
C THR A 299 -15.75 10.80 21.07
N ALA A 300 -14.88 11.43 20.27
CA ALA A 300 -13.74 12.18 20.76
C ALA A 300 -14.15 13.39 21.61
N GLY A 301 -13.29 13.79 22.54
CA GLY A 301 -13.51 14.91 23.45
C GLY A 301 -14.24 14.54 24.74
N ASN A 302 -14.73 13.31 24.89
CA ASN A 302 -15.42 12.88 26.11
C ASN A 302 -14.42 12.46 27.22
N PRO A 303 -14.31 13.22 28.33
CA PRO A 303 -13.37 12.90 29.42
C PRO A 303 -13.88 11.77 30.34
N ASP A 304 -15.13 11.34 30.21
CA ASP A 304 -15.73 10.32 31.08
C ASP A 304 -15.45 8.88 30.60
N ILE A 305 -14.94 8.71 29.37
CA ILE A 305 -14.54 7.41 28.83
C ILE A 305 -13.07 7.16 29.21
N PRO A 306 -12.74 6.04 29.87
CA PRO A 306 -11.37 5.70 30.21
C PRO A 306 -10.48 5.60 28.97
N GLU A 307 -9.30 6.21 29.02
CA GLU A 307 -8.34 6.11 27.93
C GLU A 307 -7.65 4.73 27.89
N ASP A 308 -7.66 4.14 26.71
CA ASP A 308 -6.90 2.95 26.34
C ASP A 308 -6.42 3.13 24.89
N PRO A 309 -5.11 3.04 24.60
CA PRO A 309 -4.57 3.24 23.26
C PRO A 309 -5.21 2.42 22.13
N HIS A 310 -5.89 1.30 22.45
CA HIS A 310 -6.53 0.40 21.48
C HIS A 310 -8.06 0.42 21.54
N VAL A 311 -8.68 1.22 22.41
CA VAL A 311 -10.15 1.29 22.56
C VAL A 311 -10.65 2.72 22.47
N TYR A 312 -10.02 3.66 23.17
CA TYR A 312 -10.46 5.05 23.20
C TYR A 312 -9.34 5.99 23.64
N LEU A 313 -9.18 7.12 22.95
CA LEU A 313 -8.38 8.24 23.42
C LEU A 313 -9.22 9.51 23.33
N GLN A 314 -9.21 10.36 24.37
CA GLN A 314 -10.02 11.58 24.37
C GLN A 314 -9.72 12.46 23.16
N ILE A 315 -8.44 12.52 22.77
CA ILE A 315 -7.95 13.30 21.63
C ILE A 315 -8.34 12.74 20.26
N LYS A 316 -8.89 11.51 20.17
CA LYS A 316 -9.05 10.80 18.89
C LYS A 316 -10.39 10.07 18.75
N GLY A 317 -11.09 9.76 19.83
CA GLY A 317 -12.31 8.96 19.80
C GLY A 317 -12.05 7.47 20.02
N SER A 318 -12.95 6.64 19.50
CA SER A 318 -12.97 5.19 19.75
C SER A 318 -12.28 4.41 18.63
N PHE A 319 -11.74 3.24 18.95
CA PHE A 319 -11.07 2.37 17.98
C PHE A 319 -11.54 0.92 18.09
N VAL A 320 -11.41 0.19 16.99
CA VAL A 320 -11.37 -1.27 16.97
C VAL A 320 -10.04 -1.70 16.36
N TYR A 321 -9.36 -2.64 17.02
CA TYR A 321 -8.13 -3.26 16.53
C TYR A 321 -8.34 -4.76 16.32
N GLU A 322 -7.74 -5.30 15.26
CA GLU A 322 -7.77 -6.73 14.96
C GLU A 322 -6.37 -7.25 14.62
N GLN A 323 -6.11 -8.50 15.01
CA GLN A 323 -4.89 -9.24 14.71
C GLN A 323 -5.28 -10.51 13.96
N GLY A 324 -4.51 -10.90 12.93
CA GLY A 324 -4.79 -12.09 12.12
C GLY A 324 -6.14 -11.99 11.40
N PHE A 325 -6.49 -10.80 10.91
CA PHE A 325 -7.78 -10.59 10.27
C PHE A 325 -7.81 -11.23 8.88
N MET A 326 -8.96 -11.75 8.49
CA MET A 326 -9.20 -12.24 7.14
C MET A 326 -9.36 -11.02 6.21
N PRO A 327 -8.59 -10.93 5.11
CA PRO A 327 -8.74 -9.82 4.17
C PRO A 327 -10.13 -9.81 3.51
N ASP A 328 -10.59 -8.62 3.15
CA ASP A 328 -11.71 -8.47 2.21
C ASP A 328 -11.20 -8.74 0.79
N TYR A 329 -11.89 -9.59 0.04
CA TYR A 329 -11.51 -9.94 -1.34
C TYR A 329 -12.33 -9.12 -2.33
N ILE A 330 -11.66 -8.26 -3.09
CA ILE A 330 -12.31 -7.24 -3.93
C ILE A 330 -11.70 -7.28 -5.34
N TRP A 331 -12.53 -7.07 -6.37
CA TRP A 331 -12.04 -6.86 -7.73
C TRP A 331 -11.21 -5.58 -7.83
N TYR A 332 -10.02 -5.71 -8.41
CA TYR A 332 -9.11 -4.59 -8.59
C TYR A 332 -8.33 -4.73 -9.90
N ASN A 333 -8.44 -3.73 -10.78
CA ASN A 333 -7.72 -3.66 -12.06
C ASN A 333 -6.43 -2.82 -11.97
N GLY A 334 -6.04 -2.40 -10.77
CA GLY A 334 -4.89 -1.52 -10.57
C GLY A 334 -5.21 -0.03 -10.59
N THR A 335 -6.48 0.36 -10.78
CA THR A 335 -6.92 1.75 -10.73
C THR A 335 -7.93 1.97 -9.62
N ALA A 336 -8.04 3.20 -9.13
CA ALA A 336 -8.94 3.56 -8.04
C ALA A 336 -9.65 4.89 -8.30
N ASP A 337 -10.87 5.02 -7.80
CA ASP A 337 -11.50 6.32 -7.64
C ASP A 337 -11.11 6.92 -6.28
N ARG A 338 -11.30 8.22 -6.13
CA ARG A 338 -10.88 8.92 -4.93
C ARG A 338 -11.77 10.11 -4.60
N TYR A 339 -12.13 10.20 -3.32
CA TYR A 339 -12.71 11.42 -2.75
C TYR A 339 -11.71 12.57 -2.77
N ILE A 340 -12.08 13.69 -3.39
CA ILE A 340 -11.32 14.94 -3.37
C ILE A 340 -11.98 15.89 -2.37
N LEU A 341 -11.17 16.61 -1.58
CA LEU A 341 -11.69 17.54 -0.60
C LEU A 341 -12.63 18.57 -1.26
N GLY A 342 -13.87 18.63 -0.75
CA GLY A 342 -14.94 19.46 -1.29
C GLY A 342 -15.95 18.72 -2.17
N ASP A 343 -15.71 17.45 -2.49
CA ASP A 343 -16.73 16.60 -3.11
C ASP A 343 -17.93 16.42 -2.18
N VAL A 344 -19.12 16.46 -2.76
CA VAL A 344 -20.37 16.31 -2.00
C VAL A 344 -20.58 14.84 -1.64
N ILE A 345 -20.91 14.58 -0.37
CA ILE A 345 -21.23 13.26 0.17
C ILE A 345 -22.73 13.13 0.49
N ASP A 346 -23.20 11.89 0.60
CA ASP A 346 -24.45 11.57 1.29
C ASP A 346 -24.10 11.05 2.69
N PRO A 347 -24.32 11.82 3.77
CA PRO A 347 -23.95 11.41 5.13
C PRO A 347 -24.78 10.25 5.67
N THR A 348 -25.80 9.77 4.93
CA THR A 348 -26.57 8.57 5.27
C THR A 348 -26.01 7.29 4.67
N GLN A 349 -24.98 7.41 3.82
CA GLN A 349 -24.28 6.30 3.17
C GLN A 349 -22.80 6.33 3.57
N VAL A 350 -22.13 5.18 3.46
CA VAL A 350 -20.68 5.11 3.63
C VAL A 350 -20.00 5.77 2.44
N THR A 351 -19.13 6.74 2.69
CA THR A 351 -18.35 7.42 1.63
C THR A 351 -17.01 6.70 1.41
N PRO A 352 -16.75 6.13 0.23
CA PRO A 352 -15.44 5.52 -0.05
C PRO A 352 -14.39 6.62 -0.30
N ILE A 353 -13.30 6.58 0.46
CA ILE A 353 -12.19 7.53 0.32
C ILE A 353 -11.34 7.20 -0.91
N ASN A 354 -11.07 5.92 -1.16
CA ASN A 354 -10.22 5.45 -2.28
C ASN A 354 -10.72 4.09 -2.82
N LEU A 355 -11.85 4.12 -3.54
CA LEU A 355 -12.53 2.91 -4.01
C LEU A 355 -11.67 2.15 -5.05
N PRO A 356 -11.29 0.88 -4.81
CA PRO A 356 -10.69 0.04 -5.85
C PRO A 356 -11.68 -0.15 -7.00
N LEU A 357 -11.21 0.06 -8.23
CA LEU A 357 -12.00 -0.14 -9.44
C LEU A 357 -11.73 -1.50 -10.04
N GLY A 358 -12.77 -2.07 -10.64
CA GLY A 358 -12.74 -3.38 -11.26
C GLY A 358 -14.05 -4.12 -11.03
N ASN A 359 -14.27 -5.16 -11.82
CA ASN A 359 -15.41 -6.05 -11.65
C ASN A 359 -15.15 -7.36 -12.43
N ILE A 360 -16.07 -8.32 -12.28
CA ILE A 360 -16.01 -9.62 -12.95
C ILE A 360 -15.98 -9.53 -14.49
N ASP A 361 -16.52 -8.48 -15.09
CA ASP A 361 -16.56 -8.30 -16.55
C ASP A 361 -15.32 -7.58 -17.12
N ASP A 362 -14.49 -6.94 -16.28
CA ASP A 362 -13.28 -6.22 -16.73
C ASP A 362 -12.06 -7.15 -16.80
N PRO A 363 -11.60 -7.59 -17.99
CA PRO A 363 -10.58 -8.63 -18.14
C PRO A 363 -9.23 -8.32 -17.47
N ASN A 364 -8.97 -7.07 -17.08
CA ASN A 364 -7.75 -6.69 -16.36
C ASN A 364 -7.91 -6.73 -14.83
N SER A 365 -9.14 -6.90 -14.33
CA SER A 365 -9.44 -7.05 -12.92
C SER A 365 -9.07 -8.44 -12.42
N LEU A 366 -8.42 -8.48 -11.27
CA LEU A 366 -8.19 -9.67 -10.45
C LEU A 366 -8.84 -9.49 -9.08
N ILE A 367 -9.10 -10.58 -8.37
CA ILE A 367 -9.54 -10.57 -6.97
C ILE A 367 -8.29 -10.37 -6.10
N TRP A 368 -8.26 -9.28 -5.33
CA TRP A 368 -7.15 -8.87 -4.46
C TRP A 368 -7.55 -8.87 -2.98
N PRO A 369 -6.60 -9.11 -2.04
CA PRO A 369 -6.86 -8.98 -0.62
C PRO A 369 -6.67 -7.52 -0.16
N PHE A 370 -7.64 -7.03 0.60
CA PHE A 370 -7.63 -5.68 1.17
C PHE A 370 -7.83 -5.72 2.69
N LYS A 371 -7.17 -4.79 3.37
CA LYS A 371 -7.66 -4.24 4.63
C LYS A 371 -8.64 -3.11 4.29
N VAL A 372 -9.85 -3.18 4.82
CA VAL A 372 -10.80 -2.05 4.79
C VAL A 372 -10.82 -1.39 6.16
N HIS A 373 -10.33 -0.15 6.22
CA HIS A 373 -10.42 0.68 7.42
C HIS A 373 -11.72 1.49 7.39
N ARG A 374 -12.55 1.35 8.42
CA ARG A 374 -13.80 2.09 8.60
C ARG A 374 -13.55 3.30 9.49
N GLY A 375 -14.23 4.40 9.23
CA GLY A 375 -14.12 5.58 10.06
C GLY A 375 -15.38 6.41 10.09
N ASN A 376 -15.57 7.15 11.17
CA ASN A 376 -16.65 8.12 11.31
C ASN A 376 -16.04 9.49 11.58
N GLN A 377 -16.00 10.35 10.57
CA GLN A 377 -15.21 11.58 10.57
C GLN A 377 -16.06 12.83 10.33
N ILE A 378 -15.52 13.97 10.74
CA ILE A 378 -16.23 15.26 10.70
C ILE A 378 -16.55 15.70 9.27
N TYR A 379 -17.76 16.22 9.07
CA TYR A 379 -18.23 16.80 7.80
C TYR A 379 -19.07 18.06 8.05
N ASP A 380 -19.18 18.94 7.06
CA ASP A 380 -20.03 20.13 7.13
C ASP A 380 -21.48 19.74 6.83
N SER A 381 -22.41 19.99 7.76
CA SER A 381 -23.79 19.51 7.63
C SER A 381 -24.70 20.39 6.76
N GLU A 382 -24.22 21.54 6.30
CA GLU A 382 -24.92 22.35 5.30
C GLU A 382 -24.36 22.13 3.89
N TYR A 383 -23.04 22.08 3.75
CA TYR A 383 -22.40 21.89 2.45
C TYR A 383 -22.25 20.42 2.03
N ASN A 384 -22.38 19.48 2.98
CA ASN A 384 -22.27 18.05 2.76
C ASN A 384 -20.94 17.63 2.12
N TYR A 385 -19.81 18.09 2.65
CA TYR A 385 -18.49 17.53 2.33
C TYR A 385 -17.71 17.24 3.61
N LEU A 386 -16.79 16.28 3.55
CA LEU A 386 -15.87 15.98 4.64
C LEU A 386 -14.99 17.19 4.95
N LEU A 387 -14.78 17.46 6.24
CA LEU A 387 -13.94 18.54 6.72
C LEU A 387 -12.56 18.01 7.12
N GLN A 388 -11.53 18.81 6.88
CA GLN A 388 -10.21 18.58 7.45
C GLN A 388 -10.01 19.50 8.66
N PRO A 389 -10.08 18.99 9.90
CA PRO A 389 -9.93 19.80 11.10
C PRO A 389 -8.44 20.07 11.42
N LYS A 390 -8.18 21.21 12.06
CA LYS A 390 -6.90 21.42 12.76
C LYS A 390 -6.88 20.59 14.03
N THR A 391 -6.00 19.61 14.11
CA THR A 391 -5.85 18.70 15.26
C THR A 391 -4.63 19.03 16.10
N VAL A 392 -3.54 19.48 15.47
CA VAL A 392 -2.24 19.73 16.12
C VAL A 392 -2.01 21.24 16.31
N GLY A 393 -1.33 21.60 17.40
CA GLY A 393 -0.87 22.97 17.64
C GLY A 393 -1.92 23.86 18.30
N GLU A 394 -1.66 25.17 18.28
CA GLU A 394 -2.55 26.18 18.87
C GLU A 394 -3.95 26.15 18.22
N GLY A 395 -4.98 26.08 19.05
CA GLY A 395 -6.38 25.96 18.60
C GLY A 395 -6.76 24.57 18.07
N GLY A 396 -5.83 23.62 18.04
CA GLY A 396 -6.07 22.26 17.55
C GLY A 396 -6.98 21.45 18.47
N PHE A 397 -7.73 20.52 17.89
CA PHE A 397 -8.65 19.67 18.63
C PHE A 397 -7.99 18.89 19.78
N TRP A 398 -6.73 18.46 19.63
CA TRP A 398 -6.02 17.68 20.65
C TRP A 398 -5.72 18.45 21.94
N THR A 399 -5.82 19.78 21.92
CA THR A 399 -5.66 20.62 23.12
C THR A 399 -6.96 21.24 23.57
N GLU A 400 -7.76 21.76 22.64
CA GLU A 400 -8.97 22.54 22.97
C GLU A 400 -10.22 21.66 23.14
N PHE A 401 -10.25 20.48 22.52
CA PHE A 401 -11.42 19.60 22.45
C PHE A 401 -12.69 20.32 21.92
N ASP A 402 -12.51 21.29 21.03
CA ASP A 402 -13.58 22.04 20.36
C ASP A 402 -13.58 21.74 18.86
N TRP A 403 -14.54 20.94 18.42
CA TRP A 403 -14.72 20.58 17.01
C TRP A 403 -15.09 21.78 16.12
N GLY A 404 -15.84 22.75 16.64
CA GLY A 404 -16.23 23.94 15.88
C GLY A 404 -15.01 24.80 15.56
N LEU A 405 -14.16 25.05 16.57
CA LEU A 405 -12.89 25.75 16.40
C LEU A 405 -11.95 24.99 15.46
N ALA A 406 -11.79 23.69 15.66
CA ALA A 406 -10.92 22.85 14.84
C ALA A 406 -11.35 22.83 13.35
N ALA A 407 -12.66 22.76 13.09
CA ALA A 407 -13.24 22.84 11.75
C ALA A 407 -13.06 24.23 11.13
N GLU A 408 -13.27 25.30 11.90
CA GLU A 408 -13.08 26.67 11.42
C GLU A 408 -11.64 26.94 11.01
N LEU A 409 -10.67 26.57 11.86
CA LEU A 409 -9.25 26.72 11.55
C LEU A 409 -8.84 25.85 10.36
N GLY A 410 -9.29 24.59 10.33
CA GLY A 410 -9.01 23.70 9.19
C GLY A 410 -9.58 24.19 7.86
N ALA A 411 -10.77 24.78 7.87
CA ALA A 411 -11.37 25.40 6.69
C ALA A 411 -10.55 26.59 6.19
N GLN A 412 -9.97 27.41 7.10
CA GLN A 412 -9.07 28.50 6.73
C GLN A 412 -7.80 28.00 6.04
N GLU A 413 -7.18 26.94 6.57
CA GLU A 413 -5.94 26.35 6.03
C GLU A 413 -6.17 25.66 4.66
N THR A 414 -7.34 25.05 4.47
CA THR A 414 -7.70 24.36 3.22
C THR A 414 -8.33 25.28 2.18
N GLY A 415 -8.71 26.50 2.54
CA GLY A 415 -9.48 27.42 1.71
C GLY A 415 -10.95 27.01 1.50
N MET A 416 -11.42 26.00 2.23
CA MET A 416 -12.79 25.52 2.20
C MET A 416 -13.73 26.47 2.96
N LEU A 417 -15.02 26.42 2.65
CA LEU A 417 -16.02 27.10 3.47
C LEU A 417 -16.33 26.26 4.72
N PHE A 418 -16.78 26.90 5.78
CA PHE A 418 -17.38 26.22 6.92
C PHE A 418 -18.66 26.96 7.30
N SER A 419 -19.77 26.23 7.36
CA SER A 419 -21.09 26.79 7.67
C SER A 419 -21.24 27.18 9.14
N GLY A 420 -20.33 26.71 10.01
CA GLY A 420 -20.47 26.75 11.45
C GLY A 420 -21.19 25.53 12.04
N ASN A 421 -21.70 24.63 11.18
CA ASN A 421 -22.38 23.41 11.57
C ASN A 421 -21.63 22.18 11.06
N TYR A 422 -21.47 21.18 11.92
CA TYR A 422 -20.81 19.93 11.57
C TYR A 422 -21.63 18.72 12.02
N GLY A 423 -21.32 17.57 11.43
CA GLY A 423 -21.73 16.26 11.89
C GLY A 423 -20.58 15.26 11.72
N PHE A 424 -20.88 13.97 11.89
CA PHE A 424 -19.95 12.88 11.59
C PHE A 424 -20.60 11.94 10.58
N ALA A 425 -19.81 11.46 9.61
CA ALA A 425 -20.25 10.58 8.54
C ALA A 425 -19.30 9.38 8.39
N GLU A 426 -19.88 8.24 8.02
CA GLU A 426 -19.17 6.99 7.83
C GLU A 426 -18.35 6.99 6.52
N THR A 427 -17.17 6.39 6.59
CA THR A 427 -16.20 6.35 5.49
C THR A 427 -15.45 5.03 5.46
N ASP A 428 -15.15 4.54 4.26
CA ASP A 428 -14.30 3.37 4.05
C ASP A 428 -13.01 3.78 3.32
N MET A 429 -11.88 3.22 3.73
CA MET A 429 -10.61 3.38 3.06
C MET A 429 -9.95 2.03 2.85
N TYR A 430 -9.55 1.76 1.62
CA TYR A 430 -9.06 0.47 1.14
C TYR A 430 -7.54 0.46 1.08
N TRP A 431 -6.94 -0.61 1.60
CA TRP A 431 -5.49 -0.83 1.65
C TRP A 431 -5.18 -2.21 1.11
N ASN A 432 -4.64 -2.31 -0.10
CA ASN A 432 -4.26 -3.62 -0.67
C ASN A 432 -3.12 -4.22 0.15
N LEU A 433 -3.21 -5.52 0.45
CA LEU A 433 -2.13 -6.25 1.12
C LEU A 433 -1.14 -6.75 0.07
N SER A 434 0.15 -6.54 0.29
CA SER A 434 1.21 -6.88 -0.68
C SER A 434 2.52 -7.33 -0.02
N HIS A 435 2.60 -7.30 1.30
CA HIS A 435 3.67 -7.84 2.11
C HIS A 435 3.14 -8.95 3.04
N MET A 436 4.01 -9.49 3.89
CA MET A 436 3.71 -10.63 4.76
C MET A 436 3.35 -11.89 3.97
N VAL A 437 3.99 -12.07 2.82
CA VAL A 437 3.81 -13.27 1.99
C VAL A 437 4.23 -14.49 2.79
N GLN A 438 3.30 -15.42 2.96
CA GLN A 438 3.48 -16.61 3.79
C GLN A 438 4.22 -17.72 3.04
N PRO A 439 4.84 -18.68 3.77
CA PRO A 439 5.37 -19.90 3.17
C PRO A 439 4.31 -20.60 2.32
N LYS A 440 4.72 -21.22 1.21
CA LYS A 440 3.79 -21.87 0.27
C LYS A 440 2.89 -22.92 0.93
N GLU A 441 3.35 -23.53 2.02
CA GLU A 441 2.59 -24.49 2.82
C GLU A 441 1.38 -23.87 3.55
N ASN A 442 1.39 -22.55 3.72
CA ASN A 442 0.33 -21.74 4.35
C ASN A 442 -0.49 -20.95 3.31
N ALA A 443 -0.21 -21.08 2.01
CA ALA A 443 -1.01 -20.45 0.98
C ALA A 443 -2.44 -21.03 0.99
N LEU A 444 -3.43 -20.23 0.62
CA LEU A 444 -4.82 -20.69 0.48
C LEU A 444 -4.91 -21.86 -0.48
N GLN A 445 -5.62 -22.90 -0.04
CA GLN A 445 -5.90 -24.11 -0.81
C GLN A 445 -7.34 -24.06 -1.34
N CYS A 446 -7.69 -25.01 -2.21
CA CYS A 446 -9.01 -25.03 -2.87
C CYS A 446 -10.17 -24.93 -1.86
N TYR A 447 -10.09 -25.64 -0.74
CA TYR A 447 -11.16 -25.67 0.27
C TYR A 447 -11.28 -24.36 1.07
N ASP A 448 -10.23 -23.53 1.11
CA ASP A 448 -10.31 -22.21 1.75
C ASP A 448 -11.26 -21.28 1.00
N CYS A 449 -11.42 -21.44 -0.31
CA CYS A 449 -12.35 -20.65 -1.13
C CYS A 449 -13.65 -21.39 -1.46
N HIS A 450 -13.54 -22.68 -1.80
CA HIS A 450 -14.64 -23.50 -2.33
C HIS A 450 -15.27 -24.44 -1.29
N GLY A 451 -14.88 -24.30 -0.01
CA GLY A 451 -15.46 -25.06 1.09
C GLY A 451 -16.81 -24.49 1.54
N GLU A 452 -17.51 -25.22 2.42
CA GLU A 452 -18.80 -24.79 2.98
C GLU A 452 -18.74 -23.44 3.72
N ASN A 453 -17.57 -23.11 4.29
CA ASN A 453 -17.27 -21.82 4.89
C ASN A 453 -16.12 -21.13 4.13
N GLY A 454 -16.22 -21.12 2.81
CA GLY A 454 -15.25 -20.49 1.93
C GLY A 454 -15.08 -18.99 2.23
N ARG A 455 -13.87 -18.49 1.99
CA ARG A 455 -13.46 -17.10 2.23
C ARG A 455 -14.07 -16.09 1.25
N MET A 456 -14.53 -16.55 0.09
CA MET A 456 -15.02 -15.69 -0.99
C MET A 456 -16.52 -15.47 -0.86
N ASP A 457 -16.94 -14.20 -0.79
CA ASP A 457 -18.34 -13.83 -1.02
C ASP A 457 -18.60 -13.82 -2.53
N TRP A 458 -18.98 -14.98 -3.06
CA TRP A 458 -19.18 -15.18 -4.49
C TRP A 458 -20.24 -14.24 -5.07
N GLU A 459 -21.34 -14.00 -4.35
CA GLU A 459 -22.42 -13.12 -4.81
C GLU A 459 -21.95 -11.66 -4.85
N ALA A 460 -21.23 -11.19 -3.83
CA ALA A 460 -20.64 -9.85 -3.83
C ALA A 460 -19.58 -9.66 -4.94
N LEU A 461 -18.85 -10.72 -5.29
CA LEU A 461 -17.91 -10.75 -6.41
C LEU A 461 -18.60 -10.87 -7.79
N GLY A 462 -19.93 -10.96 -7.84
CA GLY A 462 -20.70 -11.03 -9.08
C GLY A 462 -20.84 -12.43 -9.70
N TYR A 463 -20.43 -13.49 -8.99
CA TYR A 463 -20.70 -14.87 -9.37
C TYR A 463 -22.12 -15.28 -8.92
N TYR A 464 -22.71 -16.26 -9.61
CA TYR A 464 -23.99 -16.86 -9.20
C TYR A 464 -23.91 -17.77 -7.96
N GLY A 465 -22.69 -18.14 -7.58
CA GLY A 465 -22.35 -19.09 -6.52
C GLY A 465 -20.90 -19.53 -6.69
N ASP A 466 -20.52 -20.61 -6.01
CA ASP A 466 -19.17 -21.15 -6.10
C ASP A 466 -18.81 -21.50 -7.57
N PRO A 467 -17.74 -20.90 -8.15
CA PRO A 467 -17.31 -21.17 -9.52
C PRO A 467 -16.94 -22.64 -9.80
N MET A 468 -16.61 -23.43 -8.78
CA MET A 468 -16.38 -24.86 -8.90
C MET A 468 -17.66 -25.62 -9.30
N GLU A 469 -18.83 -25.11 -8.90
CA GLU A 469 -20.14 -25.67 -9.24
C GLU A 469 -20.80 -24.95 -10.41
N TRP A 470 -20.67 -23.63 -10.46
CA TRP A 470 -21.43 -22.76 -11.38
C TRP A 470 -20.65 -22.34 -12.63
N GLY A 471 -19.33 -22.52 -12.66
CA GLY A 471 -18.46 -22.10 -13.75
C GLY A 471 -17.73 -20.79 -13.47
N GLY A 472 -16.57 -20.63 -14.12
CA GLY A 472 -15.73 -19.44 -13.98
C GLY A 472 -16.28 -18.20 -14.67
N ARG A 473 -15.55 -17.10 -14.48
CA ARG A 473 -15.82 -15.75 -14.98
C ARG A 473 -16.27 -15.69 -16.45
N ASP A 474 -15.63 -16.46 -17.33
CA ASP A 474 -15.87 -16.39 -18.78
C ASP A 474 -17.19 -17.04 -19.24
N GLN A 475 -17.84 -17.84 -18.40
CA GLN A 475 -19.05 -18.56 -18.82
C GLN A 475 -20.29 -17.67 -18.92
N PHE A 476 -20.20 -16.41 -18.48
CA PHE A 476 -21.36 -15.53 -18.33
C PHE A 476 -21.34 -14.31 -19.26
N THR A 477 -20.20 -13.99 -19.90
CA THR A 477 -20.09 -12.88 -20.85
C THR A 477 -20.85 -13.14 -22.17
N THR A 478 -21.19 -14.39 -22.49
CA THR A 478 -21.97 -14.74 -23.68
C THR A 478 -23.48 -14.74 -23.48
N ALA A 479 -23.99 -14.61 -22.25
CA ALA A 479 -25.43 -14.71 -21.98
C ALA A 479 -26.20 -13.38 -22.09
N SER A 480 -25.51 -12.25 -22.27
CA SER A 480 -26.11 -10.91 -22.37
C SER A 480 -26.24 -10.37 -23.81
N GLN A 481 -25.92 -11.18 -24.83
CA GLN A 481 -26.01 -10.78 -26.24
C GLN A 481 -27.15 -11.42 -27.05
N ASP A 482 -28.08 -12.16 -26.42
CA ASP A 482 -29.25 -12.76 -27.10
C ASP A 482 -30.60 -12.16 -26.68
#